data_AF-A0A672I4D3-F1
#
_entry.id   AF-A0A672I4D3-F1
#
_cell.length_a   1.000
_cell.length_b   1.000
_cell.length_c   1.000
_cell.angle_alpha   90.00
_cell.angle_beta   90.00
_cell.angle_gamma   90.00
#
_symmetry.space_group_name_H-M   'P 1'
#
loop_
_entity.id
_entity.type
_entity.pdbx_description
1 polymer ?
#
loop_
_entity_poly.entity_id
_entity_poly.type
_entity_poly.pdbx_seq_one_letter_code
_entity_poly.pdbx_strand_id
1 'polypeptide(L)'
;QSEEEWPFVLEKYFVSRSSNGDLLAKLLSCDVIIYNISQHADQVEEGFWAASALHNEMGHFSEPKVFILISTVMTWACSKSPGPDEPELLTDESFRSRKAHRNFKTHIDLEKKVVKLGKTNKAVFSTYVVASGLQYGMGEQVFHYFFKTSWMGEEHEIPVFGDGNNFVPTIHISDLARVVQNVIEHRPEPQYLLAVDSSSCTLGDIVKAVAAELGPGKICKKPFEEAFLIKDLSVMEIDSMLVNLRLSAAHIETLFSINWLCQSGLVENIDLVAKEYRQERELLPVRVCVLGPPAVGKSTACKAICEHYRLHYISLKDAEIIPQVALTHPLKMLNEKLQSNPCRNQGFVLDGFPETYEQAKEFFYGETHTHAQKKVCTQNIKSHEFVLCLDASDDFLIDRVINLPESVVQKHNYEQEHLLRRLAEYRKNADADPVINYFLEMDVAPLHLGDVRLEPDWGLLMQKVYDTLGQPKNYSSTREEEEEEELRKAEERLRREAQDKEEEERWKEEEARCREARWKEWKQEVVRQQEEELLEAQSLSTRNYLLEHVMPTLTQGLAECCAVRPENPVEFLAEYLFKNNPSDY
;
A
#
# COMPACT_ATOMS: atom_id res chain seq x y z
N GLN A 1 46.92 -1.09 -3.08
CA GLN A 1 46.73 -0.17 -1.94
C GLN A 1 45.23 0.03 -1.87
N SER A 2 44.59 -0.70 -0.97
CA SER A 2 43.17 -0.53 -0.64
C SER A 2 43.00 0.87 -0.08
N GLU A 3 42.12 1.67 -0.68
CA GLU A 3 41.61 2.88 -0.06
C GLU A 3 40.93 2.45 1.24
N GLU A 4 41.63 2.63 2.36
CA GLU A 4 41.05 2.49 3.69
C GLU A 4 39.97 3.55 3.80
N GLU A 5 38.71 3.13 3.73
CA GLU A 5 37.55 3.94 4.09
C GLU A 5 37.75 4.45 5.52
N TRP A 6 38.28 5.66 5.65
CA TRP A 6 38.23 6.36 6.92
C TRP A 6 36.75 6.58 7.23
N PRO A 7 36.23 6.12 8.38
CA PRO A 7 34.91 6.57 8.80
C PRO A 7 34.98 8.09 8.90
N PHE A 8 34.19 8.80 8.08
CA PHE A 8 34.12 10.27 8.07
C PHE A 8 33.84 10.86 9.47
N VAL A 9 33.37 10.03 10.40
CA VAL A 9 33.14 10.36 11.80
C VAL A 9 34.21 9.68 12.67
N LEU A 10 35.14 10.49 13.19
CA LEU A 10 36.17 10.02 14.13
C LEU A 10 35.58 9.64 15.49
N GLU A 11 34.59 10.39 15.97
CA GLU A 11 33.95 10.14 17.27
C GLU A 11 32.54 10.74 17.31
N LYS A 12 31.59 10.03 17.96
CA LYS A 12 30.23 10.52 18.21
C LYS A 12 30.03 10.69 19.72
N TYR A 13 29.49 11.84 20.12
CA TYR A 13 29.23 12.16 21.51
C TYR A 13 27.78 12.57 21.72
N PHE A 14 27.22 12.16 22.85
CA PHE A 14 25.92 12.63 23.32
C PHE A 14 26.18 13.47 24.58
N VAL A 15 26.24 14.79 24.42
CA VAL A 15 26.50 15.70 25.55
C VAL A 15 25.23 15.80 26.38
N SER A 16 25.27 15.31 27.62
CA SER A 16 24.25 15.68 28.61
C SER A 16 24.44 17.15 28.97
N ARG A 17 23.35 17.93 29.12
CA ARG A 17 23.35 19.39 29.42
C ARG A 17 24.18 19.83 30.66
N SER A 18 24.82 18.90 31.36
CA SER A 18 25.52 19.10 32.63
C SER A 18 27.06 19.13 32.54
N SER A 19 27.68 18.93 31.37
CA SER A 19 29.15 18.84 31.22
C SER A 19 29.74 19.81 30.18
N ASN A 20 29.36 21.09 30.23
CA ASN A 20 29.86 22.15 29.32
C ASN A 20 31.41 22.25 29.29
N GLY A 21 32.10 21.88 30.37
CA GLY A 21 33.57 21.88 30.42
C GLY A 21 34.21 20.89 29.45
N ASP A 22 33.65 19.68 29.33
CA ASP A 22 34.18 18.64 28.44
C ASP A 22 33.96 19.01 26.97
N LEU A 23 32.80 19.60 26.66
CA LEU A 23 32.50 20.10 25.32
C LEU A 23 33.46 21.23 24.92
N LEU A 24 33.74 22.19 25.82
CA LEU A 24 34.66 23.28 25.53
C LEU A 24 36.08 22.77 25.21
N ALA A 25 36.58 21.81 25.98
CA ALA A 25 37.90 21.21 25.72
C ALA A 25 37.98 20.60 24.32
N LYS A 26 36.90 19.94 23.86
CA LYS A 26 36.81 19.40 22.49
C LYS A 26 36.74 20.50 21.45
N LEU A 27 35.89 21.51 21.64
CA LEU A 27 35.82 22.66 20.72
C LEU A 27 37.17 23.38 20.58
N LEU A 28 37.94 23.50 21.65
CA LEU A 28 39.28 24.08 21.63
C LEU A 28 40.30 23.21 20.88
N SER A 29 40.09 21.89 20.80
CA SER A 29 40.93 20.99 20.01
C SER A 29 40.63 21.03 18.50
N CYS A 30 39.48 21.56 18.09
CA CYS A 30 39.05 21.60 16.68
C CYS A 30 39.47 22.92 15.99
N ASP A 31 39.86 22.85 14.72
CA ASP A 31 40.20 24.04 13.91
C ASP A 31 38.97 24.67 13.26
N VAL A 32 38.02 23.82 12.86
CA VAL A 32 36.74 24.23 12.25
C VAL A 32 35.61 23.68 13.11
N ILE A 33 34.71 24.57 13.51
CA ILE A 33 33.53 24.26 14.30
C ILE A 33 32.30 24.64 13.47
N ILE A 34 31.49 23.65 13.12
CA ILE A 34 30.21 23.85 12.44
C ILE A 34 29.12 23.61 13.46
N TYR A 35 28.27 24.61 13.68
CA TYR A 35 27.21 24.57 14.67
C TYR A 35 25.87 24.77 13.98
N ASN A 36 25.02 23.74 13.95
CA ASN A 36 23.72 23.78 13.28
C ASN A 36 22.62 24.14 14.27
N ILE A 37 21.82 25.14 13.94
CA ILE A 37 20.62 25.55 14.69
C ILE A 37 19.37 25.62 13.80
N SER A 38 19.44 25.17 12.56
CA SER A 38 18.34 25.28 11.61
C SER A 38 17.21 24.27 11.85
N GLN A 39 17.51 23.17 12.56
CA GLN A 39 16.60 22.02 12.75
C GLN A 39 16.06 21.89 14.18
N HIS A 40 16.79 22.34 15.20
CA HIS A 40 16.36 22.20 16.59
C HIS A 40 16.58 23.49 17.37
N ALA A 41 15.50 24.05 17.92
CA ALA A 41 15.52 25.34 18.62
C ALA A 41 16.29 25.31 19.95
N ASP A 42 16.46 24.13 20.57
CA ASP A 42 17.19 23.98 21.82
C ASP A 42 18.72 24.08 21.65
N GLN A 43 19.21 23.87 20.43
CA GLN A 43 20.63 24.08 20.08
C GLN A 43 21.04 25.55 20.08
N VAL A 44 20.09 26.50 20.04
CA VAL A 44 20.39 27.93 19.99
C VAL A 44 21.11 28.41 21.24
N GLU A 45 20.72 27.94 22.43
CA GLU A 45 21.36 28.35 23.69
C GLU A 45 22.78 27.81 23.80
N GLU A 46 22.98 26.53 23.44
CA GLU A 46 24.30 25.91 23.43
C GLU A 46 25.21 26.56 22.37
N GLY A 47 24.70 26.87 21.18
CA GLY A 47 25.43 27.61 20.15
C GLY A 47 25.85 29.02 20.60
N PHE A 48 24.99 29.70 21.35
CA PHE A 48 25.31 31.00 21.94
C PHE A 48 26.44 30.91 22.97
N TRP A 49 26.37 29.91 23.83
CA TRP A 49 27.43 29.62 24.79
C TRP A 49 28.73 29.25 24.08
N ALA A 50 28.71 28.32 23.12
CA ALA A 50 29.89 27.82 22.41
C ALA A 50 30.64 28.94 21.69
N ALA A 51 29.93 29.78 20.93
CA ALA A 51 30.53 30.93 20.26
C ALA A 51 31.16 31.92 21.24
N SER A 52 30.51 32.16 22.38
CA SER A 52 31.01 33.07 23.42
C SER A 52 32.21 32.49 24.18
N ALA A 53 32.18 31.20 24.50
CA ALA A 53 33.26 30.50 25.20
C ALA A 53 34.52 30.44 24.34
N LEU A 54 34.39 30.10 23.05
CA LEU A 54 35.50 30.14 22.10
C LEU A 54 36.09 31.56 21.97
N HIS A 55 35.23 32.58 21.86
CA HIS A 55 35.70 33.97 21.79
C HIS A 55 36.49 34.41 23.03
N ASN A 56 36.05 34.00 24.23
CA ASN A 56 36.76 34.31 25.47
C ASN A 56 38.14 33.63 25.56
N GLU A 57 38.29 32.46 24.95
CA GLU A 57 39.53 31.67 24.93
C GLU A 57 40.45 31.99 23.73
N MET A 58 40.13 33.03 22.93
CA MET A 58 40.92 33.40 21.74
C MET A 58 42.41 33.64 22.02
N GLY A 59 42.77 34.06 23.23
CA GLY A 59 44.17 34.26 23.63
C GLY A 59 44.96 32.97 23.82
N HIS A 60 44.27 31.83 23.99
CA HIS A 60 44.86 30.52 24.22
C HIS A 60 44.82 29.61 22.98
N PHE A 61 44.40 30.15 21.83
CA PHE A 61 44.36 29.40 20.59
C PHE A 61 45.78 29.09 20.10
N SER A 62 46.07 27.81 19.87
CA SER A 62 47.31 27.39 19.22
C SER A 62 47.32 27.72 17.73
N GLU A 63 46.16 27.65 17.07
CA GLU A 63 45.97 27.86 15.64
C GLU A 63 44.69 28.68 15.39
N PRO A 64 44.59 29.41 14.26
CA PRO A 64 43.37 30.15 13.90
C PRO A 64 42.16 29.24 13.78
N LYS A 65 41.05 29.62 14.42
CA LYS A 65 39.81 28.84 14.39
C LYS A 65 38.74 29.46 13.51
N VAL A 66 37.95 28.60 12.88
CA VAL A 66 36.78 28.98 12.07
C VAL A 66 35.52 28.46 12.75
N PHE A 67 34.58 29.36 13.04
CA PHE A 67 33.27 29.03 13.57
C PHE A 67 32.18 29.33 12.53
N ILE A 68 31.42 28.32 12.12
CA ILE A 68 30.35 28.45 11.13
C ILE A 68 29.03 28.11 11.81
N LEU A 69 28.14 29.08 11.91
CA LEU A 69 26.77 28.90 12.37
C LEU A 69 25.87 28.62 11.16
N ILE A 70 25.29 27.42 11.08
CA ILE A 70 24.21 27.12 10.14
C ILE A 70 22.90 27.58 10.78
N SER A 71 22.37 28.67 10.26
CA SER A 71 21.12 29.29 10.69
C SER A 71 20.00 29.03 9.68
N THR A 72 18.84 29.63 9.90
CA THR A 72 17.62 29.43 9.10
C THR A 72 17.12 30.72 8.46
N VAL A 73 16.53 30.62 7.28
CA VAL A 73 15.78 31.70 6.61
C VAL A 73 14.58 32.21 7.41
N MET A 74 14.16 31.52 8.47
CA MET A 74 13.09 32.01 9.36
C MET A 74 13.45 33.31 10.11
N THR A 75 14.74 33.66 10.14
CA THR A 75 15.23 34.98 10.58
C THR A 75 14.86 36.12 9.62
N TRP A 76 14.34 35.79 8.43
CA TRP A 76 13.83 36.71 7.42
C TRP A 76 12.31 36.68 7.25
N ALA A 77 11.60 35.75 7.87
CA ALA A 77 10.20 35.42 7.57
C ALA A 77 9.20 36.59 7.62
N CYS A 78 9.46 37.64 8.39
CA CYS A 78 8.60 38.83 8.48
C CYS A 78 9.17 40.05 7.74
N SER A 79 10.21 39.86 6.92
CA SER A 79 10.77 40.89 6.06
C SER A 79 9.77 41.21 4.96
N LYS A 80 9.72 42.47 4.53
CA LYS A 80 8.84 42.85 3.42
C LYS A 80 9.42 42.26 2.14
N SER A 81 8.78 41.21 1.62
CA SER A 81 9.01 40.80 0.24
C SER A 81 8.50 41.91 -0.68
N PRO A 82 9.20 42.23 -1.77
CA PRO A 82 8.68 43.09 -2.82
C PRO A 82 7.35 42.53 -3.35
N GLY A 83 6.45 43.41 -3.77
CA GLY A 83 5.12 43.03 -4.24
C GLY A 83 5.17 42.10 -5.46
N PRO A 84 4.03 41.51 -5.88
CA PRO A 84 3.98 40.65 -7.07
C PRO A 84 4.46 41.35 -8.36
N ASP A 85 4.45 42.69 -8.39
CA ASP A 85 4.89 43.53 -9.52
C ASP A 85 6.35 44.03 -9.40
N GLU A 86 7.05 43.70 -8.31
CA GLU A 86 8.45 44.11 -8.09
C GLU A 86 9.37 42.87 -8.17
N PRO A 87 10.31 42.81 -9.14
CA PRO A 87 11.16 41.64 -9.37
C PRO A 87 12.34 41.52 -8.39
N GLU A 88 12.48 42.45 -7.44
CA GLU A 88 13.62 42.45 -6.53
C GLU A 88 13.52 41.28 -5.53
N LEU A 89 14.57 40.45 -5.48
CA LEU A 89 14.71 39.37 -4.51
C LEU A 89 15.42 39.92 -3.27
N LEU A 90 15.06 39.40 -2.09
CA LEU A 90 15.81 39.72 -0.88
C LEU A 90 17.15 38.99 -0.93
N THR A 91 18.24 39.75 -0.91
CA THR A 91 19.61 39.23 -0.93
C THR A 91 20.29 39.39 0.43
N ASP A 92 21.35 38.65 0.67
CA ASP A 92 22.20 38.76 1.87
C ASP A 92 22.87 40.13 2.05
N GLU A 93 22.93 40.97 1.02
CA GLU A 93 23.33 42.38 1.15
C GLU A 93 22.36 43.17 2.07
N SER A 94 21.08 42.83 2.02
CA SER A 94 20.01 43.48 2.79
C SER A 94 19.83 42.93 4.21
N PHE A 95 20.71 42.00 4.66
CA PHE A 95 20.48 41.26 5.90
C PHE A 95 20.27 42.16 7.13
N ARG A 96 20.86 43.36 7.19
CA ARG A 96 20.72 44.25 8.34
C ARG A 96 19.29 44.75 8.60
N SER A 97 18.44 44.82 7.57
CA SER A 97 17.05 45.31 7.68
C SER A 97 16.02 44.17 7.82
N ARG A 98 16.47 42.91 7.85
CA ARG A 98 15.60 41.72 7.95
C ARG A 98 14.79 41.70 9.24
N LYS A 99 13.64 41.02 9.19
CA LYS A 99 12.76 40.79 10.33
C LYS A 99 12.45 39.31 10.49
N ALA A 100 12.76 38.78 11.67
CA ALA A 100 12.55 37.38 12.01
C ALA A 100 11.09 37.07 12.37
N HIS A 101 10.72 35.81 12.20
CA HIS A 101 9.50 35.26 12.79
C HIS A 101 9.51 35.38 14.32
N ARG A 102 8.33 35.42 14.96
CA ARG A 102 8.19 35.63 16.41
C ARG A 102 8.91 34.54 17.23
N ASN A 103 8.87 33.30 16.75
CA ASN A 103 9.49 32.15 17.41
C ASN A 103 11.01 32.02 17.14
N PHE A 104 11.56 32.85 16.24
CA PHE A 104 12.96 32.78 15.81
C PHE A 104 13.78 34.01 16.25
N LYS A 105 13.31 34.74 17.28
CA LYS A 105 14.03 35.90 17.85
C LYS A 105 15.39 35.51 18.44
N THR A 106 15.46 34.39 19.14
CA THR A 106 16.71 33.88 19.72
C THR A 106 17.73 33.53 18.64
N HIS A 107 17.27 33.00 17.49
CA HIS A 107 18.12 32.67 16.36
C HIS A 107 18.78 33.93 15.78
N ILE A 108 17.99 34.97 15.46
CA ILE A 108 18.55 36.23 14.93
C ILE A 108 19.48 36.94 15.93
N ASP A 109 19.22 36.81 17.24
CA ASP A 109 20.11 37.36 18.26
C ASP A 109 21.45 36.62 18.34
N LEU A 110 21.44 35.29 18.19
CA LEU A 110 22.65 34.49 18.04
C LEU A 110 23.42 34.86 16.76
N GLU A 111 22.75 34.99 15.61
CA GLU A 111 23.40 35.41 14.36
C GLU A 111 24.13 36.75 14.53
N LYS A 112 23.47 37.74 15.14
CA LYS A 112 24.06 39.06 15.42
C LYS A 112 25.26 38.94 16.36
N LYS A 113 25.17 38.08 17.38
CA LYS A 113 26.27 37.82 18.32
C LYS A 113 27.46 37.22 17.58
N VAL A 114 27.28 36.16 16.79
CA VAL A 114 28.35 35.52 16.01
C VAL A 114 29.04 36.53 15.09
N VAL A 115 28.28 37.28 14.29
CA VAL A 115 28.83 38.33 13.42
C VAL A 115 29.62 39.39 14.21
N LYS A 116 29.17 39.75 15.43
CA LYS A 116 29.88 40.69 16.29
C LYS A 116 31.21 40.12 16.80
N LEU A 117 31.25 38.84 17.17
CA LEU A 117 32.44 38.18 17.72
C LEU A 117 33.56 38.08 16.67
N GLY A 118 33.23 37.73 15.42
CA GLY A 118 34.25 37.65 14.35
C GLY A 118 34.86 38.99 13.93
N LYS A 119 34.32 40.13 14.40
CA LYS A 119 34.90 41.45 14.16
C LYS A 119 36.03 41.80 15.12
N THR A 120 36.20 41.07 16.23
CA THR A 120 37.22 41.37 17.24
C THR A 120 38.63 41.11 16.72
N ASN A 121 38.90 39.90 16.23
CA ASN A 121 40.19 39.57 15.59
C ASN A 121 40.01 38.41 14.59
N LYS A 122 39.65 38.76 13.36
CA LYS A 122 39.34 37.80 12.28
C LYS A 122 40.51 36.85 11.96
N ALA A 123 41.75 37.30 12.16
CA ALA A 123 42.93 36.48 11.87
C ALA A 123 43.10 35.29 12.83
N VAL A 124 42.59 35.41 14.06
CA VAL A 124 42.66 34.36 15.10
C VAL A 124 41.34 33.60 15.20
N PHE A 125 40.21 34.30 15.10
CA PHE A 125 38.88 33.71 15.18
C PHE A 125 37.97 34.27 14.10
N SER A 126 37.78 33.48 13.05
CA SER A 126 36.88 33.82 11.94
C SER A 126 35.50 33.21 12.20
N THR A 127 34.45 34.03 12.11
CA THR A 127 33.09 33.56 12.32
C THR A 127 32.22 33.83 11.10
N TYR A 128 31.41 32.85 10.73
CA TYR A 128 30.47 32.92 9.62
C TYR A 128 29.07 32.50 10.06
N VAL A 129 28.05 33.11 9.45
CA VAL A 129 26.65 32.72 9.55
C VAL A 129 26.20 32.35 8.15
N VAL A 130 25.76 31.10 7.98
CA VAL A 130 25.17 30.59 6.75
C VAL A 130 23.69 30.38 7.02
N ALA A 131 22.84 31.28 6.53
CA ALA A 131 21.39 31.14 6.66
C ALA A 131 20.87 30.22 5.56
N SER A 132 20.48 29.00 5.91
CA SER A 132 20.00 28.01 4.94
C SER A 132 18.52 28.18 4.66
N GLY A 133 18.12 27.95 3.40
CA GLY A 133 16.75 27.60 3.05
C GLY A 133 16.25 26.37 3.80
N LEU A 134 14.98 26.02 3.60
CA LEU A 134 14.42 24.76 4.10
C LEU A 134 15.18 23.60 3.45
N GLN A 135 15.78 22.76 4.29
CA GLN A 135 16.68 21.71 3.86
C GLN A 135 15.89 20.50 3.34
N TYR A 136 16.31 19.95 2.20
CA TYR A 136 15.81 18.70 1.64
C TYR A 136 16.96 17.80 1.17
N GLY A 137 16.66 16.54 0.86
CA GLY A 137 17.65 15.52 0.50
C GLY A 137 18.02 14.63 1.67
N MET A 138 18.32 13.36 1.37
CA MET A 138 18.74 12.33 2.34
C MET A 138 17.79 12.16 3.57
N GLY A 139 16.48 11.94 3.36
CA GLY A 139 15.54 11.44 4.40
C GLY A 139 14.51 12.44 4.95
N GLU A 140 14.24 13.45 4.15
CA GLU A 140 13.63 14.79 4.26
C GLU A 140 12.71 15.18 5.44
N GLN A 141 13.30 15.44 6.61
CA GLN A 141 13.11 16.66 7.45
C GLN A 141 11.71 17.31 7.46
N VAL A 142 11.62 18.64 7.20
CA VAL A 142 10.38 19.45 7.26
C VAL A 142 9.32 19.01 6.25
N PHE A 143 9.72 18.32 5.18
CA PHE A 143 8.81 17.79 4.16
C PHE A 143 8.41 16.33 4.41
N HIS A 144 8.88 15.72 5.51
CA HIS A 144 8.80 14.29 5.74
C HIS A 144 7.36 13.82 5.76
N TYR A 145 6.49 14.62 6.38
CA TYR A 145 5.05 14.37 6.40
C TYR A 145 4.48 14.13 4.99
N PHE A 146 4.78 15.00 4.02
CA PHE A 146 4.26 14.85 2.66
C PHE A 146 4.81 13.61 1.95
N PHE A 147 6.08 13.31 2.15
CA PHE A 147 6.72 12.13 1.58
C PHE A 147 6.18 10.83 2.20
N LYS A 148 6.01 10.78 3.52
CA LYS A 148 5.43 9.66 4.26
C LYS A 148 3.97 9.43 3.84
N THR A 149 3.12 10.45 3.89
CA THR A 149 1.71 10.33 3.49
C THR A 149 1.55 9.92 2.02
N SER A 150 2.36 10.50 1.12
CA SER A 150 2.37 10.11 -0.29
C SER A 150 2.81 8.66 -0.49
N TRP A 151 3.84 8.21 0.25
CA TRP A 151 4.35 6.84 0.18
C TRP A 151 3.34 5.80 0.68
N MET A 152 2.65 6.08 1.78
CA MET A 152 1.64 5.20 2.37
C MET A 152 0.44 5.00 1.45
N GLY A 153 0.11 6.00 0.62
CA GLY A 153 -0.91 5.86 -0.42
C GLY A 153 -2.35 5.65 0.10
N GLU A 154 -2.59 5.92 1.39
CA GLU A 154 -3.91 5.83 2.02
C GLU A 154 -4.84 6.96 1.58
N GLU A 155 -4.27 8.15 1.33
CA GLU A 155 -5.02 9.33 0.91
C GLU A 155 -5.07 9.44 -0.62
N HIS A 156 -6.26 9.72 -1.16
CA HIS A 156 -6.46 9.96 -2.59
C HIS A 156 -5.98 11.35 -3.06
N GLU A 157 -5.81 12.29 -2.12
CA GLU A 157 -5.33 13.64 -2.37
C GLU A 157 -4.48 14.10 -1.18
N ILE A 158 -3.24 14.55 -1.44
CA ILE A 158 -2.31 14.94 -0.39
C ILE A 158 -2.62 16.35 0.12
N PRO A 159 -2.72 16.57 1.44
CA PRO A 159 -3.09 17.87 2.00
C PRO A 159 -1.97 18.90 1.86
N VAL A 160 -2.34 20.10 1.45
CA VAL A 160 -1.52 21.31 1.50
C VAL A 160 -2.17 22.24 2.50
N PHE A 161 -1.42 22.62 3.54
CA PHE A 161 -1.92 23.50 4.60
C PHE A 161 -1.90 24.96 4.16
N GLY A 162 -3.05 25.61 4.21
CA GLY A 162 -3.28 26.93 3.65
C GLY A 162 -3.49 26.92 2.13
N ASP A 163 -3.26 28.07 1.49
CA ASP A 163 -3.53 28.23 0.06
C ASP A 163 -2.48 27.58 -0.84
N GLY A 164 -1.31 27.24 -0.30
CA GLY A 164 -0.17 26.67 -1.01
C GLY A 164 0.59 27.65 -1.92
N ASN A 165 0.20 28.92 -1.97
CA ASN A 165 0.78 29.93 -2.87
C ASN A 165 2.03 30.62 -2.30
N ASN A 166 2.44 30.27 -1.08
CA ASN A 166 3.59 30.86 -0.41
C ASN A 166 4.89 30.32 -1.01
N PHE A 167 5.85 31.22 -1.26
CA PHE A 167 7.18 30.86 -1.77
C PHE A 167 8.05 30.34 -0.63
N VAL A 168 8.59 29.14 -0.81
CA VAL A 168 9.40 28.45 0.19
C VAL A 168 10.84 28.34 -0.32
N PRO A 169 11.79 29.12 0.23
CA PRO A 169 13.20 28.99 -0.16
C PRO A 169 13.76 27.66 0.31
N THR A 170 14.35 26.88 -0.59
CA THR A 170 14.87 25.54 -0.30
C THR A 170 16.37 25.44 -0.56
N ILE A 171 17.01 24.41 -0.02
CA ILE A 171 18.38 24.01 -0.40
C ILE A 171 18.59 22.51 -0.16
N HIS A 172 19.26 21.84 -1.10
CA HIS A 172 19.64 20.44 -0.94
C HIS A 172 20.76 20.30 0.11
N ILE A 173 20.71 19.27 0.95
CA ILE A 173 21.67 19.09 2.06
C ILE A 173 23.12 18.97 1.56
N SER A 174 23.35 18.27 0.45
CA SER A 174 24.69 18.16 -0.16
C SER A 174 25.17 19.50 -0.73
N ASP A 175 24.27 20.34 -1.23
CA ASP A 175 24.65 21.67 -1.73
C ASP A 175 24.96 22.63 -0.58
N LEU A 176 24.20 22.55 0.51
CA LEU A 176 24.53 23.25 1.76
C LEU A 176 25.91 22.83 2.28
N ALA A 177 26.23 21.54 2.26
CA ALA A 177 27.55 21.04 2.65
C ALA A 177 28.66 21.60 1.74
N ARG A 178 28.44 21.68 0.42
CA ARG A 178 29.40 22.30 -0.52
C ARG A 178 29.57 23.80 -0.26
N VAL A 179 28.51 24.52 0.08
CA VAL A 179 28.61 25.93 0.51
C VAL A 179 29.49 26.05 1.74
N VAL A 180 29.24 25.24 2.78
CA VAL A 180 30.03 25.25 4.01
C VAL A 180 31.49 24.91 3.75
N GLN A 181 31.76 23.92 2.89
CA GLN A 181 33.12 23.59 2.46
C GLN A 181 33.82 24.80 1.80
N ASN A 182 33.14 25.49 0.88
CA ASN A 182 33.71 26.67 0.22
C ASN A 182 33.98 27.80 1.21
N VAL A 183 33.15 27.98 2.24
CA VAL A 183 33.40 28.95 3.32
C VAL A 183 34.65 28.60 4.12
N ILE A 184 34.86 27.32 4.42
CA ILE A 184 36.04 26.83 5.15
C ILE A 184 37.32 27.11 4.35
N GLU A 185 37.30 26.80 3.05
CA GLU A 185 38.44 26.90 2.15
C GLU A 185 38.81 28.36 1.83
N HIS A 186 37.83 29.17 1.45
CA HIS A 186 38.07 30.51 0.90
C HIS A 186 37.97 31.63 1.93
N ARG A 187 37.32 31.38 3.09
CA ARG A 187 37.16 32.34 4.19
C ARG A 187 36.73 33.74 3.69
N PRO A 188 35.54 33.86 3.09
CA PRO A 188 35.13 35.09 2.39
C PRO A 188 35.13 36.33 3.31
N GLU A 189 35.11 37.50 2.68
CA GLU A 189 34.96 38.77 3.41
C GLU A 189 33.62 38.87 4.15
N PRO A 190 32.45 38.69 3.48
CA PRO A 190 31.16 38.73 4.16
C PRO A 190 31.03 37.60 5.20
N GLN A 191 30.66 37.99 6.42
CA GLN A 191 30.43 37.06 7.52
C GLN A 191 29.02 36.44 7.50
N TYR A 192 28.10 37.01 6.72
CA TYR A 192 26.73 36.52 6.60
C TYR A 192 26.49 36.12 5.15
N LEU A 193 26.09 34.87 4.95
CA LEU A 193 25.86 34.26 3.65
C LEU A 193 24.48 33.64 3.65
N LEU A 194 23.73 33.83 2.57
CA LEU A 194 22.45 33.17 2.37
C LEU A 194 22.65 31.96 1.47
N ALA A 195 22.21 30.77 1.89
CA ALA A 195 22.34 29.53 1.15
C ALA A 195 20.96 28.99 0.76
N VAL A 196 20.53 29.34 -0.46
CA VAL A 196 19.28 28.89 -1.09
C VAL A 196 19.58 28.44 -2.51
N ASP A 197 18.79 27.51 -3.03
CA ASP A 197 18.81 27.17 -4.46
C ASP A 197 18.20 28.30 -5.31
N SER A 198 18.32 28.18 -6.64
CA SER A 198 17.82 29.20 -7.58
C SER A 198 16.32 29.02 -7.90
N SER A 199 15.62 28.13 -7.19
CA SER A 199 14.22 27.84 -7.47
C SER A 199 13.28 28.86 -6.81
N SER A 200 12.14 29.09 -7.46
CA SER A 200 11.06 29.93 -6.95
C SER A 200 9.77 29.12 -6.87
N CYS A 201 9.82 28.02 -6.14
CA CYS A 201 8.68 27.11 -5.99
C CYS A 201 7.76 27.53 -4.85
N THR A 202 6.45 27.34 -5.06
CA THR A 202 5.48 27.47 -3.97
C THR A 202 5.39 26.17 -3.17
N LEU A 203 4.86 26.23 -1.93
CA LEU A 203 4.57 25.02 -1.16
C LEU A 203 3.66 24.07 -1.94
N GLY A 204 2.67 24.60 -2.66
CA GLY A 204 1.78 23.81 -3.50
C GLY A 204 2.50 23.08 -4.64
N ASP A 205 3.48 23.73 -5.28
CA ASP A 205 4.29 23.10 -6.33
C ASP A 205 5.15 21.97 -5.76
N ILE A 206 5.76 22.19 -4.59
CA ILE A 206 6.56 21.18 -3.88
C ILE A 206 5.70 19.97 -3.54
N VAL A 207 4.59 20.16 -2.83
CA VAL A 207 3.71 19.04 -2.41
C VAL A 207 3.13 18.33 -3.62
N LYS A 208 2.80 19.05 -4.70
CA LYS A 208 2.34 18.44 -5.95
C LYS A 208 3.41 17.60 -6.63
N ALA A 209 4.67 18.03 -6.63
CA ALA A 209 5.78 17.26 -7.17
C ALA A 209 5.98 15.96 -6.37
N VAL A 210 5.98 16.05 -5.03
CA VAL A 210 6.06 14.88 -4.13
C VAL A 210 4.88 13.94 -4.38
N ALA A 211 3.66 14.48 -4.44
CA ALA A 211 2.47 13.70 -4.71
C ALA A 211 2.53 13.03 -6.09
N ALA A 212 3.11 13.67 -7.10
CA ALA A 212 3.22 13.09 -8.45
C ALA A 212 4.25 11.95 -8.53
N GLU A 213 5.36 12.06 -7.79
CA GLU A 213 6.42 11.04 -7.80
C GLU A 213 6.12 9.86 -6.87
N LEU A 214 5.61 10.12 -5.66
CA LEU A 214 5.37 9.09 -4.65
C LEU A 214 3.89 8.79 -4.42
N GLY A 215 2.99 9.75 -4.61
CA GLY A 215 1.60 9.66 -4.18
C GLY A 215 0.59 9.63 -5.34
N PRO A 216 -0.67 10.03 -5.14
CA PRO A 216 -1.72 10.00 -6.16
C PRO A 216 -1.61 11.10 -7.23
N GLY A 217 -0.62 12.00 -7.15
CA GLY A 217 -0.44 13.15 -8.04
C GLY A 217 -1.45 14.29 -7.83
N LYS A 218 -2.36 14.14 -6.88
CA LYS A 218 -3.40 15.13 -6.55
C LYS A 218 -3.16 15.72 -5.16
N ILE A 219 -3.51 16.99 -5.04
CA ILE A 219 -3.40 17.75 -3.80
C ILE A 219 -4.76 18.35 -3.42
N CYS A 220 -5.04 18.44 -2.12
CA CYS A 220 -6.21 19.12 -1.57
C CYS A 220 -5.76 20.23 -0.62
N LYS A 221 -6.46 21.36 -0.61
CA LYS A 221 -6.15 22.47 0.31
C LYS A 221 -6.90 22.24 1.62
N LYS A 222 -6.19 22.37 2.74
CA LYS A 222 -6.76 22.29 4.09
C LYS A 222 -6.47 23.59 4.86
N PRO A 223 -7.35 24.01 5.80
CA PRO A 223 -7.03 25.06 6.76
C PRO A 223 -5.69 24.79 7.45
N PHE A 224 -4.91 25.84 7.68
CA PHE A 224 -3.58 25.66 8.25
C PHE A 224 -3.64 25.18 9.71
N GLU A 225 -4.74 25.45 10.41
CA GLU A 225 -4.99 25.00 11.77
C GLU A 225 -4.96 23.47 11.90
N GLU A 226 -5.33 22.75 10.83
CA GLU A 226 -5.28 21.29 10.81
C GLU A 226 -3.84 20.75 10.86
N ALA A 227 -2.84 21.54 10.46
CA ALA A 227 -1.43 21.15 10.58
C ALA A 227 -1.03 20.88 12.04
N PHE A 228 -1.63 21.60 13.00
CA PHE A 228 -1.36 21.43 14.44
C PHE A 228 -1.97 20.15 15.03
N LEU A 229 -2.86 19.47 14.30
CA LEU A 229 -3.45 18.20 14.72
C LEU A 229 -2.56 16.99 14.38
N ILE A 230 -1.53 17.20 13.57
CA ILE A 230 -0.63 16.15 13.10
C ILE A 230 0.48 15.95 14.14
N LYS A 231 0.49 14.76 14.76
CA LYS A 231 1.45 14.42 15.84
C LYS A 231 2.91 14.50 15.40
N ASP A 232 3.18 14.18 14.13
CA ASP A 232 4.53 14.12 13.56
C ASP A 232 5.11 15.49 13.15
N LEU A 233 4.35 16.60 13.31
CA LEU A 233 4.81 17.95 12.94
C LEU A 233 5.06 18.82 14.17
N SER A 234 6.26 19.38 14.27
CA SER A 234 6.59 20.39 15.27
C SER A 234 6.08 21.78 14.88
N VAL A 235 5.86 22.63 15.87
CA VAL A 235 5.47 24.04 15.64
C VAL A 235 6.50 24.77 14.77
N MET A 236 7.78 24.42 14.90
CA MET A 236 8.86 25.03 14.12
C MET A 236 8.78 24.65 12.64
N GLU A 237 8.45 23.38 12.34
CA GLU A 237 8.23 22.90 10.98
C GLU A 237 7.00 23.52 10.36
N ILE A 238 5.88 23.61 11.11
CA ILE A 238 4.66 24.26 10.67
C ILE A 238 4.93 25.74 10.32
N ASP A 239 5.56 26.48 11.23
CA ASP A 239 5.95 27.89 10.99
C ASP A 239 6.84 28.02 9.74
N SER A 240 7.77 27.07 9.54
CA SER A 240 8.70 27.08 8.40
C SER A 240 7.98 26.82 7.09
N MET A 241 6.98 25.94 7.05
CA MET A 241 6.16 25.69 5.85
C MET A 241 5.28 26.88 5.48
N LEU A 242 4.92 27.74 6.43
CA LEU A 242 4.11 28.95 6.20
C LEU A 242 4.92 30.15 5.72
N VAL A 243 6.25 30.00 5.57
CA VAL A 243 7.11 31.06 5.08
C VAL A 243 6.71 31.49 3.68
N ASN A 244 6.71 32.80 3.42
CA ASN A 244 6.49 33.36 2.09
C ASN A 244 7.62 34.34 1.77
N LEU A 245 8.73 33.81 1.25
CA LEU A 245 9.93 34.58 0.95
C LEU A 245 10.46 34.23 -0.43
N ARG A 246 10.98 35.24 -1.12
CA ARG A 246 11.78 35.08 -2.33
C ARG A 246 13.18 35.60 -2.05
N LEU A 247 14.14 34.68 -2.02
CA LEU A 247 15.51 34.91 -1.60
C LEU A 247 16.48 34.64 -2.75
N SER A 248 17.62 35.33 -2.78
CA SER A 248 18.72 35.04 -3.70
C SER A 248 20.06 35.10 -2.97
N ALA A 249 20.91 34.12 -3.27
CA ALA A 249 22.21 33.92 -2.64
C ALA A 249 23.32 34.74 -3.34
N ALA A 250 23.17 36.06 -3.39
CA ALA A 250 24.03 36.95 -4.18
C ALA A 250 25.53 36.82 -3.84
N HIS A 251 25.90 36.72 -2.57
CA HIS A 251 27.32 36.51 -2.22
C HIS A 251 27.83 35.13 -2.66
N ILE A 252 27.03 34.07 -2.57
CA ILE A 252 27.49 32.72 -2.96
C ILE A 252 27.70 32.64 -4.47
N GLU A 253 26.76 33.18 -5.25
CA GLU A 253 26.83 33.21 -6.71
C GLU A 253 28.05 33.99 -7.22
N THR A 254 28.46 35.03 -6.50
CA THR A 254 29.58 35.89 -6.89
C THR A 254 30.93 35.41 -6.35
N LEU A 255 30.97 34.83 -5.15
CA LEU A 255 32.23 34.47 -4.47
C LEU A 255 32.68 33.05 -4.77
N PHE A 256 31.78 32.12 -5.10
CA PHE A 256 32.10 30.71 -5.18
C PHE A 256 31.74 30.11 -6.54
N SER A 257 32.55 29.15 -6.99
CA SER A 257 32.24 28.29 -8.15
C SER A 257 31.82 26.91 -7.65
N ILE A 258 30.56 26.80 -7.21
CA ILE A 258 30.01 25.58 -6.63
C ILE A 258 29.47 24.66 -7.73
N ASN A 259 29.83 23.37 -7.65
CA ASN A 259 29.18 22.33 -8.45
C ASN A 259 27.88 21.89 -7.75
N TRP A 260 26.78 22.56 -8.10
CA TRP A 260 25.46 22.31 -7.53
C TRP A 260 24.89 20.96 -8.01
N LEU A 261 24.29 20.20 -7.09
CA LEU A 261 23.53 19.00 -7.41
C LEU A 261 22.09 19.36 -7.80
N CYS A 262 21.45 20.26 -7.04
CA CYS A 262 20.05 20.65 -7.23
C CYS A 262 19.89 22.17 -7.34
N GLN A 263 20.65 22.82 -8.24
CA GLN A 263 20.56 24.27 -8.44
C GLN A 263 19.15 24.73 -8.85
N SER A 264 18.45 23.91 -9.66
CA SER A 264 17.08 24.14 -10.10
C SER A 264 16.02 23.85 -9.02
N GLY A 265 16.43 23.39 -7.84
CA GLY A 265 15.59 23.15 -6.68
C GLY A 265 14.92 21.78 -6.62
N LEU A 266 14.07 21.61 -5.61
CA LEU A 266 13.44 20.34 -5.25
C LEU A 266 12.49 19.81 -6.34
N VAL A 267 11.66 20.68 -6.93
CA VAL A 267 10.61 20.26 -7.88
C VAL A 267 11.20 19.66 -9.16
N GLU A 268 12.25 20.27 -9.71
CA GLU A 268 12.91 19.77 -10.93
C GLU A 268 13.73 18.49 -10.68
N ASN A 269 14.17 18.26 -9.44
CA ASN A 269 15.03 17.14 -9.05
C ASN A 269 14.31 16.09 -8.19
N ILE A 270 12.96 16.07 -8.21
CA ILE A 270 12.17 15.21 -7.33
C ILE A 270 12.50 13.72 -7.49
N ASP A 271 12.82 13.26 -8.71
CA ASP A 271 13.21 11.88 -9.00
C ASP A 271 14.48 11.45 -8.26
N LEU A 272 15.43 12.38 -8.09
CA LEU A 272 16.66 12.13 -7.36
C LEU A 272 16.38 12.09 -5.86
N VAL A 273 15.67 13.09 -5.35
CA VAL A 273 15.34 13.21 -3.93
C VAL A 273 14.50 12.02 -3.46
N ALA A 274 13.52 11.58 -4.27
CA ALA A 274 12.72 10.39 -3.97
C ALA A 274 13.55 9.11 -3.90
N LYS A 275 14.64 8.99 -4.68
CA LYS A 275 15.56 7.85 -4.58
C LYS A 275 16.40 7.93 -3.31
N GLU A 276 16.94 9.10 -3.01
CA GLU A 276 17.70 9.32 -1.78
C GLU A 276 16.85 9.03 -0.55
N TYR A 277 15.58 9.45 -0.55
CA TYR A 277 14.63 9.14 0.51
C TYR A 277 14.44 7.64 0.72
N ARG A 278 14.19 6.91 -0.37
CA ARG A 278 14.02 5.46 -0.33
C ARG A 278 15.27 4.77 0.20
N GLN A 279 16.45 5.24 -0.19
CA GLN A 279 17.72 4.68 0.26
C GLN A 279 17.98 4.97 1.75
N GLU A 280 17.83 6.22 2.18
CA GLU A 280 18.12 6.64 3.56
C GLU A 280 17.17 5.99 4.57
N ARG A 281 15.88 5.86 4.21
CA ARG A 281 14.86 5.24 5.08
C ARG A 281 14.75 3.72 4.89
N GLU A 282 15.61 3.14 4.07
CA GLU A 282 15.59 1.73 3.66
C GLU A 282 14.22 1.27 3.14
N LEU A 283 13.47 2.15 2.47
CA LEU A 283 12.16 1.84 1.92
C LEU A 283 12.30 1.07 0.61
N LEU A 284 12.18 -0.25 0.69
CA LEU A 284 12.35 -1.16 -0.44
C LEU A 284 11.04 -1.92 -0.73
N PRO A 285 10.43 -1.75 -1.92
CA PRO A 285 9.22 -2.47 -2.27
C PRO A 285 9.48 -3.98 -2.39
N VAL A 286 8.76 -4.78 -1.61
CA VAL A 286 8.89 -6.25 -1.65
C VAL A 286 7.90 -6.83 -2.64
N ARG A 287 8.39 -7.53 -3.67
CA ARG A 287 7.57 -8.11 -4.74
C ARG A 287 7.68 -9.62 -4.73
N VAL A 288 6.58 -10.28 -4.38
CA VAL A 288 6.52 -11.72 -4.19
C VAL A 288 5.55 -12.33 -5.18
N CYS A 289 5.96 -13.39 -5.87
CA CYS A 289 5.06 -14.26 -6.64
C CYS A 289 4.92 -15.60 -5.93
N VAL A 290 3.68 -16.06 -5.69
CA VAL A 290 3.43 -17.36 -5.04
C VAL A 290 2.84 -18.34 -6.06
N LEU A 291 3.55 -19.42 -6.29
CA LEU A 291 3.25 -20.46 -7.27
C LEU A 291 3.01 -21.81 -6.58
N GLY A 292 2.28 -22.70 -7.24
CA GLY A 292 1.98 -24.03 -6.71
C GLY A 292 0.65 -24.62 -7.21
N PRO A 293 0.35 -25.90 -6.90
CA PRO A 293 -0.87 -26.56 -7.34
C PRO A 293 -2.13 -25.95 -6.71
N PRO A 294 -3.33 -26.17 -7.30
CA PRO A 294 -4.59 -25.78 -6.67
C PRO A 294 -4.74 -26.43 -5.29
N ALA A 295 -5.48 -25.77 -4.38
CA ALA A 295 -5.76 -26.21 -3.00
C ALA A 295 -4.57 -26.30 -2.02
N VAL A 296 -3.33 -26.04 -2.43
CA VAL A 296 -2.14 -26.10 -1.53
C VAL A 296 -2.11 -25.02 -0.43
N GLY A 297 -2.89 -23.94 -0.58
CA GLY A 297 -2.94 -22.83 0.38
C GLY A 297 -2.21 -21.55 -0.04
N LYS A 298 -1.93 -21.36 -1.34
CA LYS A 298 -1.31 -20.13 -1.88
C LYS A 298 -1.98 -18.85 -1.39
N SER A 299 -3.30 -18.74 -1.55
CA SER A 299 -4.04 -17.55 -1.12
C SER A 299 -3.93 -17.30 0.39
N THR A 300 -3.81 -18.34 1.20
CA THR A 300 -3.57 -18.21 2.65
C THR A 300 -2.17 -17.68 2.93
N ALA A 301 -1.15 -18.17 2.21
CA ALA A 301 0.23 -17.70 2.34
C ALA A 301 0.35 -16.25 1.90
N CYS A 302 -0.23 -15.91 0.75
CA CYS A 302 -0.24 -14.56 0.23
C CYS A 302 -0.88 -13.58 1.22
N LYS A 303 -2.01 -13.93 1.84
CA LYS A 303 -2.65 -13.10 2.86
C LYS A 303 -1.76 -12.93 4.10
N ALA A 304 -1.14 -13.99 4.59
CA ALA A 304 -0.23 -13.91 5.74
C ALA A 304 1.01 -13.04 5.45
N ILE A 305 1.55 -13.10 4.23
CA ILE A 305 2.66 -12.24 3.78
C ILE A 305 2.17 -10.79 3.66
N CYS A 306 1.02 -10.56 3.02
CA CYS A 306 0.41 -9.24 2.89
C CYS A 306 0.13 -8.60 4.25
N GLU A 307 -0.36 -9.34 5.23
CA GLU A 307 -0.60 -8.84 6.59
C GLU A 307 0.71 -8.50 7.31
N HIS A 308 1.73 -9.36 7.22
CA HIS A 308 3.00 -9.16 7.92
C HIS A 308 3.85 -8.03 7.33
N TYR A 309 3.88 -7.92 5.99
CA TYR A 309 4.70 -6.92 5.27
C TYR A 309 3.91 -5.70 4.78
N ARG A 310 2.58 -5.69 4.98
CA ARG A 310 1.65 -4.66 4.48
C ARG A 310 1.77 -4.45 2.97
N LEU A 311 1.76 -5.56 2.25
CA LEU A 311 1.82 -5.58 0.80
C LEU A 311 0.43 -5.68 0.20
N HIS A 312 0.29 -5.21 -1.04
CA HIS A 312 -0.97 -5.37 -1.75
C HIS A 312 -1.15 -6.80 -2.26
N TYR A 313 -2.24 -7.43 -1.83
CA TYR A 313 -2.69 -8.71 -2.34
C TYR A 313 -3.28 -8.53 -3.75
N ILE A 314 -2.79 -9.31 -4.71
CA ILE A 314 -3.23 -9.26 -6.09
C ILE A 314 -3.54 -10.67 -6.59
N SER A 315 -4.77 -10.88 -7.04
CA SER A 315 -5.24 -12.13 -7.62
C SER A 315 -5.93 -11.89 -8.96
N LEU A 316 -5.76 -12.80 -9.91
CA LEU A 316 -6.48 -12.76 -11.19
C LEU A 316 -8.00 -12.91 -11.03
N LYS A 317 -8.45 -13.57 -9.97
CA LYS A 317 -9.89 -13.75 -9.69
C LYS A 317 -10.60 -12.45 -9.35
N ASP A 318 -9.87 -11.47 -8.79
CA ASP A 318 -10.42 -10.15 -8.47
C ASP A 318 -10.65 -9.31 -9.74
N ALA A 319 -9.98 -9.64 -10.86
CA ALA A 319 -10.19 -9.00 -12.16
C ALA A 319 -11.43 -9.53 -12.91
N GLU A 320 -11.93 -10.71 -12.55
CA GLU A 320 -13.16 -11.29 -13.12
C GLU A 320 -14.46 -10.69 -12.52
N ILE A 321 -14.35 -9.95 -11.41
CA ILE A 321 -15.51 -9.43 -10.63
C ILE A 321 -16.02 -8.07 -11.16
N ILE A 322 -15.33 -7.44 -12.11
CA ILE A 322 -15.78 -6.15 -12.67
C ILE A 322 -16.88 -6.41 -13.72
N PRO A 323 -18.10 -5.88 -13.54
CA PRO A 323 -19.22 -6.19 -14.42
C PRO A 323 -18.98 -5.63 -15.82
N GLN A 324 -18.82 -6.54 -16.79
CA GLN A 324 -19.12 -6.42 -18.22
C GLN A 324 -19.19 -5.01 -18.84
N VAL A 325 -18.13 -4.20 -18.71
CA VAL A 325 -17.94 -3.02 -19.56
C VAL A 325 -16.48 -2.95 -19.99
N ALA A 326 -16.29 -3.10 -21.31
CA ALA A 326 -15.06 -3.00 -22.10
C ALA A 326 -14.22 -4.28 -22.28
N LEU A 327 -13.99 -4.59 -23.55
CA LEU A 327 -13.08 -5.59 -24.13
C LEU A 327 -11.59 -5.35 -23.79
N THR A 328 -11.23 -5.22 -22.52
CA THR A 328 -9.84 -5.10 -22.08
C THR A 328 -9.42 -6.37 -21.35
N HIS A 329 -8.44 -7.08 -21.92
CA HIS A 329 -7.86 -8.34 -21.44
C HIS A 329 -7.54 -8.26 -19.92
N PRO A 330 -7.84 -9.30 -19.10
CA PRO A 330 -7.55 -9.31 -17.65
C PRO A 330 -6.09 -8.95 -17.29
N LEU A 331 -5.15 -9.32 -18.17
CA LEU A 331 -3.72 -8.97 -18.05
C LEU A 331 -3.47 -7.46 -18.08
N LYS A 332 -4.25 -6.69 -18.84
CA LYS A 332 -4.11 -5.24 -18.91
C LYS A 332 -4.52 -4.58 -17.59
N MET A 333 -5.62 -5.02 -17.00
CA MET A 333 -6.08 -4.52 -15.69
C MET A 333 -5.10 -4.87 -14.57
N LEU A 334 -4.56 -6.09 -14.62
CA LEU A 334 -3.50 -6.52 -13.70
C LEU A 334 -2.25 -5.63 -13.84
N ASN A 335 -1.82 -5.34 -15.06
CA ASN A 335 -0.69 -4.45 -15.33
C ASN A 335 -0.95 -3.03 -14.82
N GLU A 336 -2.14 -2.47 -15.05
CA GLU A 336 -2.54 -1.16 -14.52
C GLU A 336 -2.52 -1.14 -12.98
N LYS A 337 -2.96 -2.22 -12.33
CA LYS A 337 -2.90 -2.35 -10.86
C LYS A 337 -1.45 -2.42 -10.36
N LEU A 338 -0.58 -3.19 -11.01
CA LEU A 338 0.85 -3.26 -10.64
C LEU A 338 1.58 -1.93 -10.87
N GLN A 339 1.14 -1.14 -11.84
CA GLN A 339 1.66 0.21 -12.10
C GLN A 339 1.11 1.26 -11.13
N SER A 340 0.13 0.91 -10.28
CA SER A 340 -0.37 1.83 -9.25
C SER A 340 0.71 2.14 -8.20
N ASN A 341 0.70 3.36 -7.69
CA ASN A 341 1.73 3.85 -6.76
C ASN A 341 1.85 3.02 -5.47
N PRO A 342 0.76 2.53 -4.85
CA PRO A 342 0.89 1.65 -3.69
C PRO A 342 1.68 0.37 -4.01
N CYS A 343 1.43 -0.26 -5.17
CA CYS A 343 2.18 -1.45 -5.62
C CYS A 343 3.63 -1.13 -6.02
N ARG A 344 3.89 0.05 -6.58
CA ARG A 344 5.25 0.50 -6.94
C ARG A 344 6.11 0.82 -5.72
N ASN A 345 5.51 1.42 -4.70
CA ASN A 345 6.20 1.92 -3.51
C ASN A 345 6.34 0.84 -2.43
N GLN A 346 5.25 0.16 -2.08
CA GLN A 346 5.23 -0.82 -0.99
C GLN A 346 5.59 -2.22 -1.49
N GLY A 347 5.23 -2.52 -2.75
CA GLY A 347 5.32 -3.84 -3.34
C GLY A 347 3.98 -4.58 -3.34
N PHE A 348 4.00 -5.84 -3.72
CA PHE A 348 2.81 -6.63 -3.93
C PHE A 348 3.08 -8.13 -3.80
N VAL A 349 2.02 -8.90 -3.57
CA VAL A 349 2.04 -10.36 -3.61
C VAL A 349 1.07 -10.84 -4.71
N LEU A 350 1.61 -11.53 -5.71
CA LEU A 350 0.82 -12.19 -6.76
C LEU A 350 0.41 -13.59 -6.31
N ASP A 351 -0.90 -13.85 -6.25
CA ASP A 351 -1.47 -15.17 -5.96
C ASP A 351 -1.67 -15.99 -7.25
N GLY A 352 -0.84 -17.01 -7.44
CA GLY A 352 -1.10 -18.07 -8.43
C GLY A 352 -0.96 -17.63 -9.89
N PHE A 353 -0.31 -16.51 -10.17
CA PHE A 353 0.00 -16.04 -11.52
C PHE A 353 1.47 -15.61 -11.61
N PRO A 354 2.19 -15.91 -12.71
CA PRO A 354 1.77 -16.65 -13.91
C PRO A 354 1.67 -18.17 -13.73
N GLU A 355 0.82 -18.83 -14.53
CA GLU A 355 0.67 -20.31 -14.50
C GLU A 355 1.53 -21.01 -15.56
N THR A 356 1.91 -20.32 -16.65
CA THR A 356 2.73 -20.89 -17.73
C THR A 356 3.89 -19.98 -18.12
N TYR A 357 4.93 -20.57 -18.73
CA TYR A 357 6.07 -19.82 -19.26
C TYR A 357 5.64 -18.74 -20.27
N GLU A 358 4.72 -19.07 -21.19
CA GLU A 358 4.20 -18.11 -22.18
C GLU A 358 3.48 -16.92 -21.54
N GLN A 359 2.65 -17.16 -20.51
CA GLN A 359 1.99 -16.09 -19.76
C GLN A 359 3.00 -15.20 -19.04
N ALA A 360 4.01 -15.80 -18.41
CA ALA A 360 5.09 -15.06 -17.75
C ALA A 360 5.83 -14.17 -18.75
N LYS A 361 6.18 -14.72 -19.90
CA LYS A 361 6.85 -14.00 -20.99
C LYS A 361 5.99 -12.89 -21.57
N GLU A 362 4.73 -13.12 -21.86
CA GLU A 362 3.82 -12.10 -22.38
C GLU A 362 3.68 -10.94 -21.39
N PHE A 363 3.44 -11.25 -20.11
CA PHE A 363 3.13 -10.27 -19.10
C PHE A 363 4.35 -9.45 -18.65
N PHE A 364 5.50 -10.11 -18.47
CA PHE A 364 6.72 -9.48 -17.98
C PHE A 364 7.63 -8.94 -19.09
N TYR A 365 7.61 -9.51 -20.30
CA TYR A 365 8.47 -9.11 -21.41
C TYR A 365 7.78 -8.21 -22.46
N GLY A 366 6.44 -8.21 -22.54
CA GLY A 366 5.67 -7.74 -23.71
C GLY A 366 5.49 -6.23 -23.96
N GLU A 367 6.12 -5.30 -23.23
CA GLU A 367 5.84 -3.85 -23.36
C GLU A 367 7.07 -2.92 -23.42
N THR A 368 8.29 -3.40 -23.73
CA THR A 368 9.49 -2.54 -23.70
C THR A 368 9.94 -1.94 -25.03
N HIS A 369 9.30 -2.23 -26.17
CA HIS A 369 9.75 -1.69 -27.46
C HIS A 369 8.62 -1.22 -28.38
N THR A 370 7.98 -0.10 -28.05
CA THR A 370 7.44 0.82 -29.07
C THR A 370 8.16 2.16 -28.95
N HIS A 371 8.68 2.62 -30.09
CA HIS A 371 9.63 3.71 -30.19
C HIS A 371 9.09 5.07 -29.71
N ALA A 372 10.01 5.83 -29.10
CA ALA A 372 10.01 7.28 -28.89
C ALA A 372 9.33 7.84 -27.63
N GLN A 373 10.02 7.73 -26.48
CA GLN A 373 10.32 8.88 -25.61
C GLN A 373 11.40 8.49 -24.57
N LYS A 374 12.61 9.03 -24.75
CA LYS A 374 13.67 9.00 -23.73
C LYS A 374 13.34 10.04 -22.66
N LYS A 375 12.92 9.60 -21.48
CA LYS A 375 13.21 10.20 -20.15
C LYS A 375 12.82 9.16 -19.08
N VAL A 376 13.81 8.51 -18.48
CA VAL A 376 14.21 8.62 -17.06
C VAL A 376 13.65 7.46 -16.20
N CYS A 377 14.58 6.57 -15.83
CA CYS A 377 14.57 5.71 -14.63
C CYS A 377 13.30 4.94 -14.24
N THR A 378 12.75 4.12 -15.11
CA THR A 378 11.99 2.94 -14.67
C THR A 378 12.97 1.80 -14.40
N GLN A 379 13.43 1.67 -13.16
CA GLN A 379 13.83 0.35 -12.65
C GLN A 379 12.70 -0.62 -13.04
N ASN A 380 13.02 -1.78 -13.64
CA ASN A 380 12.05 -2.73 -14.16
C ASN A 380 10.97 -3.04 -13.09
N ILE A 381 9.83 -2.35 -13.15
CA ILE A 381 8.74 -2.44 -12.14
C ILE A 381 8.17 -3.88 -12.08
N LYS A 382 8.43 -4.67 -13.12
CA LYS A 382 7.99 -6.05 -13.28
C LYS A 382 8.98 -7.10 -12.75
N SER A 383 10.17 -6.69 -12.28
CA SER A 383 11.17 -7.59 -11.70
C SER A 383 10.68 -8.14 -10.36
N HIS A 384 10.43 -9.44 -10.29
CA HIS A 384 10.10 -10.11 -9.03
C HIS A 384 11.39 -10.36 -8.28
N GLU A 385 11.44 -9.98 -7.01
CA GLU A 385 12.61 -10.25 -6.17
C GLU A 385 12.51 -11.66 -5.55
N PHE A 386 11.29 -12.13 -5.31
CA PHE A 386 11.04 -13.45 -4.71
C PHE A 386 9.95 -14.23 -5.43
N VAL A 387 10.24 -15.50 -5.72
CA VAL A 387 9.28 -16.48 -6.23
C VAL A 387 9.17 -17.61 -5.23
N LEU A 388 8.00 -17.76 -4.60
CA LEU A 388 7.73 -18.79 -3.60
C LEU A 388 6.97 -19.94 -4.25
N CYS A 389 7.52 -21.14 -4.21
CA CYS A 389 6.91 -22.33 -4.77
C CYS A 389 6.43 -23.26 -3.65
N LEU A 390 5.11 -23.38 -3.52
CA LEU A 390 4.45 -24.37 -2.67
C LEU A 390 4.18 -25.62 -3.51
N ASP A 391 4.50 -26.80 -3.00
CA ASP A 391 4.17 -28.06 -3.66
C ASP A 391 3.74 -29.11 -2.63
N ALA A 392 2.85 -30.00 -3.05
CA ALA A 392 2.32 -31.09 -2.23
C ALA A 392 1.80 -32.22 -3.13
N SER A 393 1.76 -33.45 -2.61
CA SER A 393 1.20 -34.60 -3.35
C SER A 393 -0.29 -34.44 -3.64
N ASP A 394 -0.74 -35.01 -4.76
CA ASP A 394 -2.16 -34.95 -5.16
C ASP A 394 -3.07 -35.63 -4.12
N ASP A 395 -2.62 -36.74 -3.50
CA ASP A 395 -3.35 -37.42 -2.43
C ASP A 395 -3.62 -36.50 -1.24
N PHE A 396 -2.61 -35.73 -0.80
CA PHE A 396 -2.74 -34.75 0.26
C PHE A 396 -3.69 -33.61 -0.12
N LEU A 397 -3.60 -33.10 -1.35
CA LEU A 397 -4.46 -32.01 -1.82
C LEU A 397 -5.93 -32.44 -1.91
N ILE A 398 -6.17 -33.68 -2.35
CA ILE A 398 -7.51 -34.28 -2.41
C ILE A 398 -8.07 -34.45 -0.99
N ASP A 399 -7.30 -35.06 -0.09
CA ASP A 399 -7.71 -35.24 1.31
C ASP A 399 -8.02 -33.91 2.00
N ARG A 400 -7.17 -32.90 1.78
CA ARG A 400 -7.38 -31.55 2.28
C ARG A 400 -8.70 -30.94 1.78
N VAL A 401 -9.03 -31.10 0.49
CA VAL A 401 -10.28 -30.57 -0.07
C VAL A 401 -11.51 -31.30 0.46
N ILE A 402 -11.43 -32.62 0.65
CA ILE A 402 -12.52 -33.42 1.24
C ILE A 402 -12.86 -32.92 2.65
N ASN A 403 -11.86 -32.47 3.40
CA ASN A 403 -12.01 -31.98 4.76
C ASN A 403 -12.40 -30.48 4.84
N LEU A 404 -12.61 -29.78 3.71
CA LEU A 404 -13.06 -28.39 3.69
C LEU A 404 -14.59 -28.25 3.80
N PRO A 405 -15.11 -27.15 4.37
CA PRO A 405 -16.54 -26.83 4.33
C PRO A 405 -17.07 -26.70 2.90
N GLU A 406 -18.29 -27.17 2.65
CA GLU A 406 -18.91 -27.18 1.31
C GLU A 406 -19.03 -25.78 0.68
N SER A 407 -19.23 -24.75 1.51
CA SER A 407 -19.23 -23.34 1.07
C SER A 407 -17.90 -22.89 0.47
N VAL A 408 -16.78 -23.39 1.00
CA VAL A 408 -15.43 -23.10 0.49
C VAL A 408 -15.17 -23.89 -0.80
N VAL A 409 -15.64 -25.14 -0.87
CA VAL A 409 -15.53 -25.99 -2.06
C VAL A 409 -16.26 -25.38 -3.25
N GLN A 410 -17.50 -24.91 -3.04
CA GLN A 410 -18.29 -24.22 -4.06
C GLN A 410 -17.64 -22.88 -4.46
N LYS A 411 -17.22 -22.05 -3.49
CA LYS A 411 -16.60 -20.75 -3.76
C LYS A 411 -15.31 -20.84 -4.60
N HIS A 412 -14.51 -21.88 -4.40
CA HIS A 412 -13.22 -22.04 -5.07
C HIS A 412 -13.25 -23.00 -6.27
N ASN A 413 -14.43 -23.50 -6.65
CA ASN A 413 -14.65 -24.51 -7.69
C ASN A 413 -13.79 -25.77 -7.48
N TYR A 414 -13.81 -26.30 -6.27
CA TYR A 414 -13.08 -27.53 -5.87
C TYR A 414 -13.94 -28.79 -5.97
N GLU A 415 -15.01 -28.76 -6.77
CA GLU A 415 -15.75 -29.96 -7.15
C GLU A 415 -14.80 -30.99 -7.76
N GLN A 416 -15.05 -32.28 -7.47
CA GLN A 416 -14.11 -33.37 -7.72
C GLN A 416 -13.56 -33.38 -9.16
N GLU A 417 -14.43 -33.26 -10.17
CA GLU A 417 -14.02 -33.25 -11.58
C GLU A 417 -13.17 -32.04 -11.95
N HIS A 418 -13.52 -30.87 -11.41
CA HIS A 418 -12.83 -29.60 -11.68
C HIS A 418 -11.45 -29.56 -11.03
N LEU A 419 -11.33 -30.02 -9.78
CA LEU A 419 -10.05 -30.09 -9.08
C LEU A 419 -9.08 -31.04 -9.78
N LEU A 420 -9.53 -32.25 -10.12
CA LEU A 420 -8.69 -33.26 -10.78
C LEU A 420 -8.21 -32.77 -12.16
N ARG A 421 -9.07 -32.09 -12.92
CA ARG A 421 -8.68 -31.48 -14.21
C ARG A 421 -7.57 -30.43 -14.03
N ARG A 422 -7.72 -29.52 -13.07
CA ARG A 422 -6.74 -28.46 -12.79
C ARG A 422 -5.42 -29.00 -12.25
N LEU A 423 -5.45 -30.06 -11.44
CA LEU A 423 -4.25 -30.76 -10.99
C LEU A 423 -3.52 -31.40 -12.16
N ALA A 424 -4.24 -32.12 -13.03
CA ALA A 424 -3.66 -32.74 -14.21
C ALA A 424 -3.04 -31.71 -15.17
N GLU A 425 -3.72 -30.59 -15.40
CA GLU A 425 -3.17 -29.46 -16.19
C GLU A 425 -1.92 -28.87 -15.55
N TYR A 426 -1.92 -28.64 -14.23
CA TYR A 426 -0.76 -28.13 -13.50
C TYR A 426 0.45 -29.07 -13.61
N ARG A 427 0.26 -30.38 -13.37
CA ARG A 427 1.35 -31.36 -13.46
C ARG A 427 1.89 -31.47 -14.89
N LYS A 428 1.01 -31.47 -15.89
CA LYS A 428 1.40 -31.44 -17.31
C LYS A 428 2.25 -30.21 -17.64
N ASN A 429 1.87 -29.03 -17.14
CA ASN A 429 2.62 -27.80 -17.37
C ASN A 429 3.95 -27.80 -16.62
N ALA A 430 3.99 -28.34 -15.39
CA ALA A 430 5.21 -28.49 -14.61
C ALA A 430 6.23 -29.44 -15.27
N ASP A 431 5.77 -30.49 -15.95
CA ASP A 431 6.64 -31.46 -16.64
C ASP A 431 7.09 -30.96 -18.03
N ALA A 432 6.26 -30.18 -18.74
CA ALA A 432 6.53 -29.76 -20.11
C ALA A 432 7.34 -28.47 -20.21
N ASP A 433 6.86 -27.39 -19.60
CA ASP A 433 7.51 -26.07 -19.60
C ASP A 433 7.22 -25.35 -18.28
N PRO A 434 7.93 -25.73 -17.20
CA PRO A 434 7.68 -25.18 -15.88
C PRO A 434 7.93 -23.68 -15.90
N VAL A 435 6.94 -22.91 -15.45
CA VAL A 435 7.01 -21.44 -15.31
C VAL A 435 8.23 -20.99 -14.50
N ILE A 436 8.76 -21.86 -13.64
CA ILE A 436 10.01 -21.67 -12.90
C ILE A 436 11.21 -21.39 -13.83
N ASN A 437 11.26 -22.02 -15.01
CA ASN A 437 12.34 -21.80 -15.98
C ASN A 437 12.42 -20.34 -16.44
N TYR A 438 11.27 -19.67 -16.58
CA TYR A 438 11.22 -18.24 -16.91
C TYR A 438 11.95 -17.39 -15.86
N PHE A 439 11.72 -17.67 -14.58
CA PHE A 439 12.34 -16.91 -13.50
C PHE A 439 13.83 -17.19 -13.40
N LEU A 440 14.27 -18.44 -13.62
CA LEU A 440 15.69 -18.79 -13.68
C LEU A 440 16.42 -18.07 -14.83
N GLU A 441 15.79 -17.95 -16.00
CA GLU A 441 16.33 -17.17 -17.13
C GLU A 441 16.49 -15.68 -16.82
N MET A 442 15.69 -15.16 -15.89
CA MET A 442 15.74 -13.77 -15.43
C MET A 442 16.62 -13.59 -14.18
N ASP A 443 17.45 -14.58 -13.84
CA ASP A 443 18.32 -14.61 -12.64
C ASP A 443 17.55 -14.52 -11.30
N VAL A 444 16.30 -14.97 -11.26
CA VAL A 444 15.47 -15.04 -10.04
C VAL A 444 15.34 -16.49 -9.58
N ALA A 445 15.94 -16.81 -8.44
CA ALA A 445 15.92 -18.17 -7.89
C ALA A 445 14.59 -18.46 -7.15
N PRO A 446 13.84 -19.51 -7.53
CA PRO A 446 12.61 -19.92 -6.83
C PRO A 446 12.92 -20.51 -5.45
N LEU A 447 12.19 -20.08 -4.43
CA LEU A 447 12.25 -20.66 -3.10
C LEU A 447 11.19 -21.76 -2.96
N HIS A 448 11.64 -23.01 -2.92
CA HIS A 448 10.76 -24.13 -2.63
C HIS A 448 10.47 -24.21 -1.13
N LEU A 449 9.17 -24.16 -0.81
CA LEU A 449 8.63 -24.12 0.54
C LEU A 449 7.95 -25.46 0.85
N GLY A 450 8.63 -26.30 1.64
CA GLY A 450 8.14 -27.62 2.07
C GLY A 450 8.86 -28.80 1.41
N ASP A 451 8.73 -29.98 2.03
CA ASP A 451 9.09 -31.27 1.43
C ASP A 451 7.81 -31.89 0.83
N VAL A 452 7.88 -32.41 -0.39
CA VAL A 452 6.76 -32.74 -1.30
C VAL A 452 5.83 -33.86 -0.76
N ARG A 453 6.09 -34.39 0.46
CA ARG A 453 5.46 -35.61 1.00
C ARG A 453 5.05 -35.59 2.47
N LEU A 454 5.18 -34.47 3.20
CA LEU A 454 4.76 -34.38 4.61
C LEU A 454 3.85 -33.17 4.84
N GLU A 455 2.95 -33.28 5.82
CA GLU A 455 2.09 -32.19 6.27
C GLU A 455 2.94 -30.93 6.50
N PRO A 456 2.70 -29.85 5.74
CA PRO A 456 3.51 -28.65 5.88
C PRO A 456 3.17 -28.00 7.23
N ASP A 457 4.14 -27.98 8.15
CA ASP A 457 4.03 -27.14 9.34
C ASP A 457 4.01 -25.67 8.89
N TRP A 458 2.83 -25.08 8.94
CA TRP A 458 2.58 -23.71 8.52
C TRP A 458 3.47 -22.70 9.24
N GLY A 459 3.77 -22.95 10.53
CA GLY A 459 4.62 -22.09 11.32
C GLY A 459 6.05 -22.08 10.79
N LEU A 460 6.62 -23.26 10.54
CA LEU A 460 7.98 -23.41 10.00
C LEU A 460 8.09 -22.88 8.56
N LEU A 461 7.05 -23.07 7.74
CA LEU A 461 7.00 -22.51 6.39
C LEU A 461 7.03 -20.98 6.41
N MET A 462 6.16 -20.36 7.19
CA MET A 462 6.09 -18.91 7.27
C MET A 462 7.37 -18.33 7.89
N GLN A 463 7.97 -19.01 8.88
CA GLN A 463 9.27 -18.61 9.41
C GLN A 463 10.35 -18.62 8.33
N LYS A 464 10.43 -19.67 7.50
CA LYS A 464 11.37 -19.72 6.36
C LYS A 464 11.12 -18.59 5.35
N VAL A 465 9.86 -18.25 5.10
CA VAL A 465 9.49 -17.10 4.26
C VAL A 465 9.99 -15.79 4.89
N TYR A 466 9.72 -15.56 6.18
CA TYR A 466 10.15 -14.36 6.89
C TYR A 466 11.67 -14.22 6.97
N ASP A 467 12.39 -15.32 7.21
CA ASP A 467 13.85 -15.35 7.21
C ASP A 467 14.43 -15.02 5.82
N THR A 468 13.74 -15.41 4.74
CA THR A 468 14.20 -15.16 3.37
C THR A 468 13.88 -13.74 2.90
N LEU A 469 12.67 -13.24 3.20
CA LEU A 469 12.23 -11.89 2.84
C LEU A 469 12.87 -10.82 3.74
N GLY A 470 13.32 -11.20 4.94
CA GLY A 470 13.89 -10.29 5.93
C GLY A 470 12.83 -9.47 6.67
N GLN A 471 13.27 -8.45 7.39
CA GLN A 471 12.36 -7.55 8.11
C GLN A 471 11.57 -6.65 7.13
N PRO A 472 10.30 -6.30 7.44
CA PRO A 472 9.54 -5.35 6.65
C PRO A 472 10.26 -4.01 6.52
N LYS A 473 10.50 -3.59 5.28
CA LYS A 473 11.20 -2.35 4.90
C LYS A 473 10.24 -1.24 4.50
N ASN A 474 9.18 -1.08 5.27
CA ASN A 474 8.16 -0.06 5.07
C ASN A 474 7.90 0.67 6.40
N TYR A 475 7.18 1.80 6.38
CA TYR A 475 6.78 2.47 7.62
C TYR A 475 5.95 1.51 8.47
N SER A 476 6.51 1.09 9.60
CA SER A 476 5.76 0.42 10.65
C SER A 476 4.76 1.42 11.22
N SER A 477 3.47 1.07 11.23
CA SER A 477 2.46 1.91 11.87
C SER A 477 2.86 2.08 13.33
N THR A 478 2.61 3.26 13.85
CA THR A 478 2.62 3.43 15.29
C THR A 478 1.60 2.47 15.90
N ARG A 479 1.85 1.97 17.12
CA ARG A 479 0.94 1.04 17.81
C ARG A 479 -0.52 1.52 17.87
N GLU A 480 -0.72 2.84 17.89
CA GLU A 480 -2.06 3.47 17.87
C GLU A 480 -2.75 3.36 16.50
N GLU A 481 -2.01 3.51 15.40
CA GLU A 481 -2.53 3.34 14.03
C GLU A 481 -2.83 1.87 13.73
N GLU A 482 -2.04 0.93 14.27
CA GLU A 482 -2.35 -0.51 14.22
C GLU A 482 -3.66 -0.81 14.95
N GLU A 483 -3.85 -0.24 16.14
CA GLU A 483 -5.07 -0.41 16.92
C GLU A 483 -6.30 0.16 16.19
N GLU A 484 -6.19 1.33 15.53
CA GLU A 484 -7.27 1.93 14.74
C GLU A 484 -7.61 1.16 13.46
N GLU A 485 -6.60 0.67 12.73
CA GLU A 485 -6.82 -0.12 11.52
C GLU A 485 -7.40 -1.50 11.86
N GLU A 486 -6.93 -2.13 12.93
CA GLU A 486 -7.51 -3.36 13.47
C GLU A 486 -8.95 -3.14 13.92
N LEU A 487 -9.26 -2.01 14.55
CA LEU A 487 -10.64 -1.64 14.89
C LEU A 487 -11.52 -1.51 13.63
N ARG A 488 -11.05 -0.81 12.59
CA ARG A 488 -11.80 -0.69 11.31
C ARG A 488 -12.01 -2.04 10.64
N LYS A 489 -10.97 -2.87 10.55
CA LYS A 489 -11.05 -4.22 9.97
C LYS A 489 -11.96 -5.14 10.79
N ALA A 490 -11.92 -5.05 12.12
CA ALA A 490 -12.79 -5.80 13.01
C ALA A 490 -14.25 -5.38 12.85
N GLU A 491 -14.52 -4.07 12.76
CA GLU A 491 -15.85 -3.54 12.49
C GLU A 491 -16.40 -4.02 11.14
N GLU A 492 -15.58 -4.00 10.08
CA GLU A 492 -15.97 -4.48 8.76
C GLU A 492 -16.22 -6.01 8.75
N ARG A 493 -15.39 -6.79 9.45
CA ARG A 493 -15.62 -8.25 9.64
C ARG A 493 -16.92 -8.52 10.37
N LEU A 494 -17.17 -7.83 11.48
CA LEU A 494 -18.42 -7.94 12.24
C LEU A 494 -19.64 -7.61 11.37
N ARG A 495 -19.52 -6.60 10.51
CA ARG A 495 -20.59 -6.23 9.57
C ARG A 495 -20.84 -7.30 8.52
N ARG A 496 -19.79 -7.89 7.94
CA ARG A 496 -19.93 -8.99 6.97
C ARG A 496 -20.49 -10.25 7.63
N GLU A 497 -19.98 -10.64 8.80
CA GLU A 497 -20.50 -11.78 9.56
C GLU A 497 -21.97 -11.60 9.97
N ALA A 498 -22.39 -10.36 10.29
CA ALA A 498 -23.79 -10.05 10.55
C ALA A 498 -24.65 -10.19 9.28
N GLN A 499 -24.16 -9.72 8.13
CA GLN A 499 -24.84 -9.89 6.84
C GLN A 499 -24.97 -11.38 6.45
N ASP A 500 -23.88 -12.15 6.58
CA ASP A 500 -23.87 -13.58 6.29
C ASP A 500 -24.81 -14.36 7.22
N LYS A 501 -24.84 -14.01 8.52
CA LYS A 501 -25.80 -14.60 9.48
C LYS A 501 -27.24 -14.25 9.16
N GLU A 502 -27.52 -13.00 8.81
CA GLU A 502 -28.88 -12.61 8.38
C GLU A 502 -29.31 -13.35 7.13
N GLU A 503 -28.41 -13.54 6.16
CA GLU A 503 -28.66 -14.35 4.96
C GLU A 503 -28.90 -15.82 5.29
N GLU A 504 -28.09 -16.41 6.17
CA GLU A 504 -28.22 -17.79 6.61
C GLU A 504 -29.53 -18.03 7.39
N GLU A 505 -29.92 -17.11 8.26
CA GLU A 505 -31.20 -17.19 8.99
C GLU A 505 -32.39 -17.05 8.03
N ARG A 506 -32.34 -16.11 7.07
CA ARG A 506 -33.37 -16.02 6.01
C ARG A 506 -33.49 -17.32 5.22
N TRP A 507 -32.36 -17.92 4.85
CA TRP A 507 -32.34 -19.21 4.16
C TRP A 507 -32.94 -20.33 5.00
N LYS A 508 -32.59 -20.44 6.28
CA LYS A 508 -33.16 -21.44 7.22
C LYS A 508 -34.66 -21.27 7.40
N GLU A 509 -35.14 -20.03 7.53
CA GLU A 509 -36.57 -19.72 7.64
C GLU A 509 -37.34 -20.11 6.37
N GLU A 510 -36.78 -19.82 5.19
CA GLU A 510 -37.36 -20.18 3.91
C GLU A 510 -37.37 -21.70 3.70
N GLU A 511 -36.27 -22.38 4.01
CA GLU A 511 -36.18 -23.85 3.95
C GLU A 511 -37.16 -24.53 4.92
N ALA A 512 -37.30 -24.00 6.14
CA ALA A 512 -38.26 -24.49 7.13
C ALA A 512 -39.70 -24.31 6.65
N ARG A 513 -40.02 -23.16 6.03
CA ARG A 513 -41.34 -22.88 5.42
C ARG A 513 -41.62 -23.86 4.29
N CYS A 514 -40.66 -24.08 3.39
CA CYS A 514 -40.78 -25.08 2.31
C CYS A 514 -40.95 -26.50 2.85
N ARG A 515 -40.22 -26.86 3.92
CA ARG A 515 -40.35 -28.17 4.58
C ARG A 515 -41.73 -28.35 5.22
N GLU A 516 -42.27 -27.32 5.88
CA GLU A 516 -43.60 -27.35 6.48
C GLU A 516 -44.70 -27.44 5.41
N ALA A 517 -44.55 -26.74 4.28
CA ALA A 517 -45.47 -26.83 3.15
C ALA A 517 -45.50 -28.24 2.56
N ARG A 518 -44.33 -28.83 2.25
CA ARG A 518 -44.23 -30.22 1.77
C ARG A 518 -44.82 -31.22 2.78
N TRP A 519 -44.64 -31.00 4.07
CA TRP A 519 -45.22 -31.85 5.12
C TRP A 519 -46.74 -31.75 5.19
N LYS A 520 -47.31 -30.56 4.98
CA LYS A 520 -48.76 -30.35 4.91
C LYS A 520 -49.36 -31.05 3.69
N GLU A 521 -48.73 -30.90 2.52
CA GLU A 521 -49.13 -31.60 1.28
C GLU A 521 -49.07 -33.11 1.46
N TRP A 522 -47.97 -33.63 2.01
CA TRP A 522 -47.82 -35.07 2.26
C TRP A 522 -48.88 -35.59 3.23
N LYS A 523 -49.19 -34.86 4.30
CA LYS A 523 -50.28 -35.22 5.22
C LYS A 523 -51.64 -35.26 4.53
N GLN A 524 -51.94 -34.28 3.67
CA GLN A 524 -53.19 -34.25 2.91
C GLN A 524 -53.27 -35.44 1.95
N GLU A 525 -52.17 -35.78 1.29
CA GLU A 525 -52.09 -36.93 0.38
C GLU A 525 -52.31 -38.26 1.12
N VAL A 526 -51.70 -38.44 2.30
CA VAL A 526 -51.93 -39.63 3.14
C VAL A 526 -53.40 -39.75 3.55
N VAL A 527 -54.04 -38.65 3.95
CA VAL A 527 -55.49 -38.67 4.28
C VAL A 527 -56.32 -39.02 3.06
N ARG A 528 -56.01 -38.44 1.90
CA ARG A 528 -56.70 -38.72 0.64
C ARG A 528 -56.61 -40.20 0.24
N GLN A 529 -55.43 -40.81 0.39
CA GLN A 529 -55.24 -42.24 0.14
C GLN A 529 -56.07 -43.11 1.10
N GLN A 530 -56.12 -42.76 2.38
CA GLN A 530 -56.96 -43.48 3.35
C GLN A 530 -58.46 -43.37 3.05
N GLU A 531 -58.92 -42.20 2.60
CA GLU A 531 -60.31 -42.00 2.17
C GLU A 531 -60.63 -42.81 0.90
N GLU A 532 -59.71 -42.85 -0.06
CA GLU A 532 -59.85 -43.61 -1.31
C GLU A 532 -59.89 -45.13 -1.03
N GLU A 533 -59.00 -45.64 -0.19
CA GLU A 533 -59.01 -47.05 0.26
C GLU A 533 -60.32 -47.41 0.98
N LEU A 534 -60.85 -46.52 1.82
CA LEU A 534 -62.13 -46.73 2.50
C LEU A 534 -63.29 -46.78 1.50
N LEU A 535 -63.32 -45.87 0.52
CA LEU A 535 -64.34 -45.85 -0.53
C LEU A 535 -64.25 -47.08 -1.43
N GLU A 536 -63.03 -47.51 -1.78
CA GLU A 536 -62.81 -48.74 -2.52
C GLU A 536 -63.32 -49.95 -1.73
N ALA A 537 -62.98 -50.05 -0.44
CA ALA A 537 -63.44 -51.13 0.43
C ALA A 537 -64.97 -51.19 0.56
N GLN A 538 -65.64 -50.03 0.65
CA GLN A 538 -67.10 -49.95 0.63
C GLN A 538 -67.68 -50.33 -0.74
N SER A 539 -66.97 -50.02 -1.83
CA SER A 539 -67.39 -50.37 -3.19
C SER A 539 -67.15 -51.85 -3.54
N LEU A 540 -66.25 -52.55 -2.85
CA LEU A 540 -65.88 -53.94 -3.11
C LEU A 540 -67.09 -54.88 -2.99
N SER A 541 -67.94 -54.72 -1.97
CA SER A 541 -69.13 -55.57 -1.83
C SER A 541 -70.11 -55.39 -2.99
N THR A 542 -70.29 -54.15 -3.45
CA THR A 542 -71.18 -53.82 -4.56
C THR A 542 -70.61 -54.30 -5.89
N ARG A 543 -69.30 -54.14 -6.13
CA ARG A 543 -68.62 -54.65 -7.33
C ARG A 543 -68.63 -56.17 -7.38
N ASN A 544 -68.35 -56.86 -6.27
CA ASN A 544 -68.38 -58.32 -6.21
C ASN A 544 -69.79 -58.86 -6.47
N TYR A 545 -70.82 -58.24 -5.89
CA TYR A 545 -72.21 -58.62 -6.16
C TYR A 545 -72.57 -58.45 -7.65
N LEU A 546 -72.20 -57.32 -8.26
CA LEU A 546 -72.43 -57.10 -9.69
C LEU A 546 -71.65 -58.10 -10.56
N LEU A 547 -70.39 -58.39 -10.22
CA LEU A 547 -69.54 -59.33 -10.95
C LEU A 547 -70.03 -60.78 -10.87
N GLU A 548 -70.55 -61.22 -9.72
CA GLU A 548 -71.04 -62.58 -9.53
C GLU A 548 -72.45 -62.78 -10.10
N HIS A 549 -73.36 -61.84 -9.87
CA HIS A 549 -74.79 -62.06 -10.14
C HIS A 549 -75.31 -61.39 -11.41
N VAL A 550 -74.73 -60.28 -11.86
CA VAL A 550 -75.27 -59.49 -12.98
C VAL A 550 -74.39 -59.59 -14.22
N MET A 551 -73.07 -59.51 -14.05
CA MET A 551 -72.11 -59.45 -15.16
C MET A 551 -72.07 -60.70 -16.05
N PRO A 552 -72.22 -61.95 -15.56
CA PRO A 552 -72.17 -63.13 -16.43
C PRO A 552 -73.32 -63.12 -17.45
N THR A 553 -74.55 -62.89 -16.99
CA THR A 553 -75.74 -62.84 -17.85
C THR A 553 -75.73 -61.61 -18.76
N LEU A 554 -75.29 -60.45 -18.25
CA LEU A 554 -75.19 -59.22 -19.04
C LEU A 554 -74.13 -59.33 -20.13
N THR A 555 -72.98 -59.94 -19.83
CA THR A 555 -71.89 -60.11 -20.80
C THR A 555 -72.28 -61.08 -21.90
N GLN A 556 -72.98 -62.18 -21.56
CA GLN A 556 -73.53 -63.11 -22.55
C GLN A 556 -74.60 -62.44 -23.42
N GLY A 557 -75.51 -61.67 -22.83
CA GLY A 557 -76.53 -60.92 -23.58
C GLY A 557 -75.95 -59.87 -24.51
N LEU A 558 -74.90 -59.16 -24.06
CA LEU A 558 -74.17 -58.20 -24.88
C LEU A 558 -73.44 -58.89 -26.03
N ALA A 559 -72.80 -60.03 -25.79
CA ALA A 559 -72.12 -60.82 -26.82
C ALA A 559 -73.11 -61.34 -27.88
N GLU A 560 -74.27 -61.86 -27.45
CA GLU A 560 -75.33 -62.31 -28.36
C GLU A 560 -75.96 -61.16 -29.14
N CYS A 561 -76.19 -60.01 -28.50
CA CYS A 561 -76.66 -58.81 -29.17
C CYS A 561 -75.68 -58.34 -30.26
N CYS A 562 -74.38 -58.39 -29.99
CA CYS A 562 -73.34 -58.08 -30.98
C CYS A 562 -73.27 -59.10 -32.14
N ALA A 563 -73.62 -60.36 -31.89
CA ALA A 563 -73.65 -61.42 -32.91
C ALA A 563 -74.89 -61.33 -33.82
N VAL A 564 -76.07 -61.11 -33.24
CA VAL A 564 -77.36 -61.04 -33.97
C VAL A 564 -77.56 -59.69 -34.65
N ARG A 565 -76.95 -58.61 -34.13
CA ARG A 565 -77.08 -57.22 -34.61
C ARG A 565 -78.53 -56.80 -34.91
N PRO A 566 -79.43 -56.88 -33.91
CA PRO A 566 -80.82 -56.47 -34.07
C PRO A 566 -80.95 -54.95 -34.30
N GLU A 567 -82.04 -54.53 -34.96
CA GLU A 567 -82.30 -53.10 -35.24
C GLU A 567 -82.41 -52.24 -33.97
N ASN A 568 -82.89 -52.82 -32.86
CA ASN A 568 -82.91 -52.18 -31.54
C ASN A 568 -82.12 -53.03 -30.51
N PRO A 569 -80.83 -52.74 -30.30
CA PRO A 569 -79.97 -53.53 -29.40
C PRO A 569 -80.36 -53.39 -27.92
N VAL A 570 -80.96 -52.27 -27.52
CA VAL A 570 -81.35 -52.05 -26.11
C VAL A 570 -82.56 -52.92 -25.75
N GLU A 571 -83.56 -52.95 -26.62
CA GLU A 571 -84.77 -53.74 -26.43
C GLU A 571 -84.48 -55.24 -26.48
N PHE A 572 -83.62 -55.67 -27.40
CA PHE A 572 -83.13 -57.04 -27.48
C PHE A 572 -82.38 -57.47 -26.20
N LEU A 573 -81.46 -56.63 -25.70
CA LEU A 573 -80.71 -56.93 -24.49
C LEU A 573 -81.62 -57.00 -23.26
N ALA A 574 -82.61 -56.11 -23.16
CA ALA A 574 -83.59 -56.14 -22.09
C ALA A 574 -84.40 -57.44 -22.11
N GLU A 575 -84.94 -57.85 -23.27
CA GLU A 575 -85.64 -59.13 -23.41
C GLU A 575 -84.76 -60.33 -23.07
N TYR A 576 -83.49 -60.31 -23.48
CA TYR A 576 -82.53 -61.37 -23.19
C TYR A 576 -82.27 -61.51 -21.69
N LEU A 577 -82.08 -60.38 -21.00
CA LEU A 577 -81.88 -60.34 -19.55
C LEU A 577 -83.13 -60.80 -18.79
N PHE A 578 -84.33 -60.43 -19.25
CA PHE A 578 -85.58 -60.93 -18.67
C PHE A 578 -85.74 -62.45 -18.84
N LYS A 579 -85.35 -63.01 -20.00
CA LYS A 579 -85.47 -64.46 -20.27
C LYS A 579 -84.44 -65.30 -19.52
N ASN A 580 -83.24 -64.78 -19.29
CA ASN A 580 -82.11 -65.51 -18.70
C ASN A 580 -81.79 -65.05 -17.27
N ASN A 581 -82.79 -64.51 -16.56
CA ASN A 581 -82.62 -64.07 -15.19
C ASN A 581 -82.30 -65.27 -14.27
N PRO A 582 -81.16 -65.28 -13.56
CA PRO A 582 -80.77 -66.41 -12.70
C PRO A 582 -81.67 -66.61 -11.46
N SER A 583 -82.69 -65.78 -11.26
CA SER A 583 -83.63 -65.85 -10.14
C SER A 583 -84.99 -66.51 -10.47
N ASP A 584 -85.22 -66.93 -11.72
CA ASP A 584 -86.48 -67.58 -12.16
C ASP A 584 -86.36 -69.11 -12.31
N TYR A 585 -85.91 -69.78 -11.25
CA TYR A 585 -86.15 -71.21 -10.99
C TYR A 585 -86.65 -71.45 -9.58
#